data_AF-A0A6B3CC55-F1
#
_entry.id   AF-A0A6B3CC55-F1
#
_cell.length_a   1.000
_cell.length_b   1.000
_cell.length_c   1.000
_cell.angle_alpha   90.00
_cell.angle_beta   90.00
_cell.angle_gamma   90.00
#
_symmetry.space_group_name_H-M   'P 1'
#
loop_
_entity.id
_entity.type
_entity.pdbx_description
1 polymer ?
#
loop_
_entity_poly.entity_id
_entity_poly.type
_entity_poly.pdbx_seq_one_letter_code
_entity_poly.pdbx_strand_id
1 'polypeptide(L)'
;ANAGLTPDDIDLVLVATSTAIDRSPNMAARVAAKLGMRGGPAVMDINVVCSGFTHALATADHAIRAGSATRALVIGADKMTEITDYTDRATCVLTGDGAGAAVVEACAEPGIGPVLLGSVPEMGHAVRIEG
;
A
#
# COMPACT_ATOMS: atom_id res chain seq x y z
N ALA A 1 -14.37 4.62 9.08
CA ALA A 1 -15.41 3.58 9.35
C ALA A 1 -14.74 2.24 9.68
N ASN A 2 -15.42 1.36 10.41
CA ASN A 2 -14.94 0.23 11.23
C ASN A 2 -13.95 0.57 12.36
N ALA A 3 -12.94 1.42 12.11
CA ALA A 3 -11.97 1.80 13.13
C ALA A 3 -12.49 2.86 14.14
N GLY A 4 -13.69 3.42 13.95
CA GLY A 4 -14.22 4.48 14.83
C GLY A 4 -13.49 5.85 14.74
N LEU A 5 -12.59 6.01 13.78
CA LEU A 5 -11.76 7.21 13.59
C LEU A 5 -12.27 8.11 12.45
N THR A 6 -11.89 9.38 12.51
CA THR A 6 -12.03 10.39 11.46
C THR A 6 -10.80 10.41 10.53
N PRO A 7 -10.89 10.97 9.32
CA PRO A 7 -9.72 11.11 8.45
C PRO A 7 -8.56 11.90 9.10
N ASP A 8 -8.87 12.89 9.93
CA ASP A 8 -7.86 13.73 10.58
C ASP A 8 -7.16 13.05 11.77
N ASP A 9 -7.62 11.86 12.18
CA ASP A 9 -6.94 11.03 13.17
C ASP A 9 -5.73 10.27 12.59
N ILE A 10 -5.56 10.24 11.28
CA ILE A 10 -4.49 9.52 10.58
C ILE A 10 -3.30 10.45 10.34
N ASP A 11 -2.11 10.06 10.76
CA ASP A 11 -0.87 10.83 10.57
C ASP A 11 0.11 10.20 9.56
N LEU A 12 -0.19 8.98 9.09
CA LEU A 12 0.55 8.30 8.02
C LEU A 12 -0.39 7.61 7.03
N VAL A 13 -0.18 7.83 5.73
CA VAL A 13 -0.91 7.14 4.65
C VAL A 13 0.08 6.42 3.75
N LEU A 14 -0.06 5.10 3.67
CA LEU A 14 0.74 4.23 2.82
C LEU A 14 -0.16 3.59 1.75
N VAL A 15 0.19 3.78 0.48
CA VAL A 15 -0.50 3.12 -0.64
C VAL A 15 0.46 2.16 -1.33
N ALA A 16 0.24 0.86 -1.13
CA ALA A 16 0.89 -0.18 -1.87
C ALA A 16 0.20 -0.38 -3.23
N THR A 17 0.92 -0.08 -4.31
CA THR A 17 0.43 -0.22 -5.68
C THR A 17 1.58 -0.39 -6.66
N SER A 18 1.34 -1.17 -7.70
CA SER A 18 2.23 -1.38 -8.85
C SER A 18 1.64 -0.84 -10.17
N THR A 19 0.38 -0.40 -10.15
CA THR A 19 -0.33 0.12 -11.33
C THR A 19 -0.56 1.64 -11.27
N ALA A 20 0.25 2.38 -10.50
CA ALA A 20 0.19 3.84 -10.49
C ALA A 20 0.67 4.40 -11.83
N ILE A 21 -0.19 5.13 -12.53
CA ILE A 21 0.12 5.76 -13.83
C ILE A 21 0.94 7.04 -13.63
N ASP A 22 0.53 7.86 -12.66
CA ASP A 22 1.14 9.14 -12.39
C ASP A 22 2.30 9.00 -11.39
N ARG A 23 3.49 9.52 -11.75
CA ARG A 23 4.63 9.59 -10.83
C ARG A 23 4.45 10.68 -9.76
N SER A 24 3.67 11.71 -10.06
CA SER A 24 3.38 12.82 -9.14
C SER A 24 2.05 13.51 -9.48
N PRO A 25 1.25 13.91 -8.49
CA PRO A 25 1.36 13.52 -7.08
C PRO A 25 1.15 12.01 -6.92
N ASN A 26 1.81 11.43 -5.91
CA ASN A 26 1.70 10.00 -5.60
C ASN A 26 0.26 9.62 -5.20
N MET A 27 -0.04 8.33 -5.22
CA MET A 27 -1.38 7.81 -4.93
C MET A 27 -1.81 8.06 -3.49
N ALA A 28 -0.91 7.95 -2.52
CA ALA A 28 -1.17 8.27 -1.12
C ALA A 28 -1.64 9.72 -0.91
N ALA A 29 -1.00 10.70 -1.57
CA ALA A 29 -1.43 12.09 -1.52
C ALA A 29 -2.83 12.30 -2.13
N ARG A 30 -3.13 11.61 -3.23
CA ARG A 30 -4.46 11.65 -3.85
C ARG A 30 -5.52 11.05 -2.95
N VAL A 31 -5.22 9.95 -2.27
CA VAL A 31 -6.12 9.35 -1.28
C VAL A 31 -6.35 10.31 -0.12
N ALA A 32 -5.30 10.88 0.46
CA ALA A 32 -5.41 11.83 1.56
C ALA A 32 -6.28 13.05 1.19
N ALA A 33 -6.07 13.60 0.00
CA ALA A 33 -6.88 14.70 -0.52
C ALA A 33 -8.35 14.28 -0.73
N LYS A 34 -8.60 13.11 -1.32
CA LYS A 34 -9.97 12.60 -1.56
C LYS A 34 -10.73 12.28 -0.27
N LEU A 35 -10.03 11.84 0.78
CA LEU A 35 -10.60 11.62 2.11
C LEU A 35 -10.76 12.92 2.91
N GLY A 36 -10.28 14.05 2.38
CA GLY A 36 -10.39 15.36 3.02
C GLY A 36 -9.52 15.50 4.27
N MET A 37 -8.39 14.79 4.33
CA MET A 37 -7.44 14.85 5.45
C MET A 37 -6.77 16.23 5.50
N ARG A 38 -7.03 16.97 6.58
CA ARG A 38 -6.51 18.31 6.86
C ARG A 38 -5.37 18.29 7.87
N GLY A 39 -5.20 17.20 8.61
CA GLY A 39 -4.11 17.00 9.58
C GLY A 39 -2.69 16.98 8.98
N GLY A 40 -2.57 16.97 7.65
CA GLY A 40 -1.28 16.94 6.96
C GLY A 40 -0.49 15.65 7.20
N PRO A 41 -1.08 14.46 6.95
CA PRO A 41 -0.39 13.20 7.16
C PRO A 41 0.85 13.06 6.28
N ALA A 42 1.83 12.30 6.75
CA ALA A 42 2.89 11.79 5.88
C ALA A 42 2.28 10.85 4.83
N VAL A 43 2.73 10.95 3.58
CA VAL A 43 2.18 10.20 2.45
C VAL A 43 3.29 9.50 1.67
N MET A 44 3.13 8.21 1.38
CA MET A 44 4.11 7.43 0.63
C MET A 44 3.45 6.31 -0.18
N ASP A 45 3.91 6.14 -1.42
CA ASP A 45 3.58 4.96 -2.23
C ASP A 45 4.66 3.90 -2.05
N ILE A 46 4.25 2.63 -2.01
CA ILE A 46 5.13 1.47 -1.84
C ILE A 46 4.90 0.52 -3.02
N ASN A 47 5.91 0.31 -3.86
CA ASN A 47 5.81 -0.62 -4.98
C ASN A 47 6.63 -1.89 -4.71
N VAL A 48 5.94 -2.97 -4.32
CA VAL A 48 6.51 -4.32 -4.18
C VAL A 48 5.55 -5.40 -4.74
N VAL A 49 4.81 -5.03 -5.79
CA VAL A 49 3.84 -5.89 -6.50
C VAL A 49 2.92 -6.62 -5.49
N CYS A 50 2.73 -7.95 -5.62
CA CYS A 50 1.83 -8.74 -4.78
C CYS A 50 2.18 -8.73 -3.30
N SER A 51 3.42 -8.38 -2.93
CA SER A 51 3.85 -8.25 -1.53
C SER A 51 3.75 -6.82 -1.00
N GLY A 52 3.21 -5.88 -1.79
CA GLY A 52 3.15 -4.46 -1.45
C GLY A 52 2.40 -4.20 -0.14
N PHE A 53 1.24 -4.84 0.07
CA PHE A 53 0.45 -4.63 1.30
C PHE A 53 1.20 -5.06 2.56
N THR A 54 1.88 -6.21 2.54
CA THR A 54 2.64 -6.69 3.71
C THR A 54 3.87 -5.83 3.99
N HIS A 55 4.53 -5.30 2.95
CA HIS A 55 5.60 -4.31 3.11
C HIS A 55 5.07 -3.01 3.71
N ALA A 56 3.95 -2.50 3.20
CA ALA A 56 3.33 -1.28 3.74
C ALA A 56 2.87 -1.46 5.20
N LEU A 57 2.32 -2.62 5.55
CA LEU A 57 1.96 -2.96 6.93
C LEU A 57 3.19 -3.01 7.84
N ALA A 58 4.29 -3.60 7.38
CA ALA A 58 5.56 -3.62 8.12
C ALA A 58 6.13 -2.21 8.31
N THR A 59 6.09 -1.37 7.26
CA THR A 59 6.50 0.03 7.34
C THR A 59 5.66 0.81 8.35
N ALA A 60 4.34 0.59 8.37
CA ALA A 60 3.44 1.20 9.35
C ALA A 60 3.76 0.75 10.79
N ASP A 61 3.92 -0.55 11.03
CA ASP A 61 4.32 -1.10 12.34
C ASP A 61 5.64 -0.49 12.82
N HIS A 62 6.66 -0.48 11.96
CA HIS A 62 7.96 0.10 12.30
C HIS A 62 7.88 1.61 12.59
N ALA A 63 7.13 2.37 11.79
CA ALA A 63 6.96 3.82 12.01
C ALA A 63 6.25 4.11 13.35
N ILE A 64 5.20 3.35 13.66
CA ILE A 64 4.45 3.48 14.92
C ILE A 64 5.33 3.11 16.11
N ARG A 65 6.04 1.98 16.04
CA ARG A 65 6.95 1.52 17.10
C ARG A 65 8.13 2.48 17.32
N ALA A 66 8.60 3.14 16.27
CA ALA A 66 9.65 4.15 16.35
C ALA A 66 9.14 5.52 16.83
N GLY A 67 7.81 5.72 16.91
CA GLY A 67 7.19 6.97 17.34
C GLY A 67 7.15 8.06 16.26
N SER A 68 7.40 7.72 15.00
CA SER A 68 7.29 8.67 13.88
C SER A 68 5.88 8.74 13.28
N ALA A 69 4.99 7.85 13.69
CA ALA A 69 3.57 7.86 13.41
C ALA A 69 2.79 7.34 14.63
N THR A 70 1.51 7.68 14.72
CA THR A 70 0.61 7.18 15.77
C THR A 70 -0.46 6.28 15.16
N ARG A 71 -0.95 6.64 13.98
CA ARG A 71 -2.06 5.97 13.28
C ARG A 71 -1.83 6.00 11.78
N ALA A 72 -1.68 4.82 11.21
CA ALA A 72 -1.42 4.64 9.79
C ALA A 72 -2.65 4.09 9.05
N LEU A 73 -2.97 4.68 7.90
CA LEU A 73 -3.85 4.09 6.89
C LEU A 73 -2.99 3.33 5.87
N VAL A 74 -3.13 2.01 5.83
CA VAL A 74 -2.40 1.12 4.92
C VAL A 74 -3.36 0.61 3.86
N ILE A 75 -3.06 0.86 2.60
CA ILE A 75 -3.91 0.51 1.45
C ILE A 75 -3.10 -0.36 0.50
N GLY A 76 -3.68 -1.46 0.04
CA GLY A 76 -3.22 -2.17 -1.15
C GLY A 76 -4.24 -1.95 -2.26
N ALA A 77 -3.82 -1.42 -3.41
CA ALA A 77 -4.71 -1.17 -4.53
C ALA A 77 -4.01 -1.34 -5.87
N ASP A 78 -4.58 -2.13 -6.76
CA ASP A 78 -4.09 -2.30 -8.10
C ASP A 78 -5.25 -2.36 -9.10
N LYS A 79 -5.00 -1.82 -10.29
CA LYS A 79 -5.87 -1.88 -11.45
C LYS A 79 -5.15 -2.64 -12.57
N MET A 80 -4.90 -3.92 -12.33
CA MET A 80 -4.08 -4.75 -13.23
C MET A 80 -4.70 -4.91 -14.61
N THR A 81 -6.03 -4.79 -14.74
CA THR A 81 -6.72 -4.90 -16.04
C THR A 81 -6.26 -3.85 -17.04
N GLU A 82 -5.75 -2.71 -16.59
CA GLU A 82 -5.25 -1.61 -17.44
C GLU A 82 -3.89 -1.90 -18.07
N ILE A 83 -3.09 -2.77 -17.44
CA ILE A 83 -1.73 -3.12 -17.88
C ILE A 83 -1.61 -4.58 -18.34
N THR A 84 -2.74 -5.29 -18.46
CA THR A 84 -2.79 -6.71 -18.85
C THR A 84 -2.60 -6.86 -20.37
N ASP A 85 -1.73 -7.78 -20.78
CA ASP A 85 -1.70 -8.26 -22.17
C ASP A 85 -2.82 -9.30 -22.40
N TYR A 86 -3.92 -8.87 -23.00
CA TYR A 86 -5.07 -9.73 -23.28
C TYR A 86 -4.82 -10.76 -24.41
N THR A 87 -3.70 -10.65 -25.13
CA THR A 87 -3.30 -11.66 -26.13
C THR A 87 -2.61 -12.86 -25.49
N ASP A 88 -2.03 -12.69 -24.30
CA ASP A 88 -1.47 -13.77 -23.50
C ASP A 88 -2.53 -14.43 -22.60
N ARG A 89 -3.09 -15.51 -23.11
CA ARG A 89 -4.08 -16.32 -22.38
C ARG A 89 -3.55 -16.92 -21.07
N ALA A 90 -2.23 -17.10 -20.92
CA ALA A 90 -1.66 -17.70 -19.71
C ALA A 90 -1.77 -16.77 -18.50
N THR A 91 -1.80 -15.45 -18.72
CA THR A 91 -1.78 -14.44 -17.65
C THR A 91 -3.07 -13.63 -17.57
N CYS A 92 -3.73 -13.31 -18.70
CA CYS A 92 -4.86 -12.39 -18.71
C CYS A 92 -6.11 -12.88 -17.95
N VAL A 93 -6.21 -14.19 -17.70
CA VAL A 93 -7.30 -14.78 -16.90
C VAL A 93 -7.06 -14.70 -15.38
N LEU A 94 -5.86 -14.32 -14.96
CA LEU A 94 -5.45 -14.23 -13.56
C LEU A 94 -5.54 -12.79 -13.01
N THR A 95 -5.56 -11.79 -13.90
CA THR A 95 -5.54 -10.38 -13.48
C THR A 95 -6.94 -9.88 -13.13
N GLY A 96 -6.98 -8.92 -12.22
CA GLY A 96 -8.20 -8.27 -11.79
C GLY A 96 -7.88 -6.98 -11.05
N ASP A 97 -8.93 -6.20 -10.79
CA ASP A 97 -8.82 -4.92 -10.10
C ASP A 97 -9.35 -5.06 -8.67
N GLY A 98 -8.72 -4.35 -7.74
CA GLY A 98 -9.15 -4.39 -6.36
C GLY A 98 -8.42 -3.40 -5.48
N ALA A 99 -9.04 -3.13 -4.33
CA ALA A 99 -8.42 -2.39 -3.25
C ALA A 99 -8.85 -2.96 -1.89
N GLY A 100 -7.93 -2.96 -0.93
CA GLY A 100 -8.16 -3.29 0.46
C GLY A 100 -7.42 -2.29 1.36
N ALA A 101 -7.93 -2.07 2.56
CA ALA A 101 -7.34 -1.12 3.50
C ALA A 101 -7.45 -1.59 4.95
N ALA A 102 -6.45 -1.22 5.75
CA ALA A 102 -6.43 -1.40 7.19
C ALA A 102 -5.98 -0.09 7.87
N VAL A 103 -6.49 0.14 9.09
CA VAL A 103 -5.95 1.17 9.97
C VAL A 103 -5.11 0.47 11.03
N VAL A 104 -3.89 0.96 11.23
CA VAL A 104 -2.94 0.45 12.22
C VAL A 104 -2.73 1.54 13.26
N GLU A 105 -2.81 1.20 14.53
CA GLU A 105 -2.55 2.13 15.62
C GLU A 105 -1.69 1.48 16.70
N ALA A 106 -1.04 2.32 17.50
CA ALA A 106 -0.28 1.85 18.66
C ALA A 106 -1.19 1.07 19.63
N CYS A 107 -0.69 -0.05 20.13
CA CYS A 107 -1.36 -0.87 21.13
C CYS A 107 -0.36 -1.34 22.19
N ALA A 108 -0.86 -1.68 23.39
CA ALA A 108 -0.02 -2.09 24.51
C ALA A 108 0.61 -3.49 24.30
N GLU A 109 -0.13 -4.38 23.65
CA GLU A 109 0.29 -5.76 23.36
C GLU A 109 0.54 -5.94 21.86
N PRO A 110 1.52 -6.78 21.44
CA PRO A 110 1.80 -6.97 20.02
C PRO A 110 0.61 -7.50 19.21
N GLY A 111 0.06 -6.67 18.32
CA GLY A 111 -0.98 -7.05 17.36
C GLY A 111 -0.45 -7.49 15.99
N ILE A 112 0.77 -7.08 15.64
CA ILE A 112 1.48 -7.44 14.40
C ILE A 112 2.71 -8.25 14.78
N GLY A 113 2.85 -9.43 14.16
CA GLY A 113 3.97 -10.33 14.41
C GLY A 113 5.27 -9.87 13.74
N PRO A 114 6.41 -10.52 14.05
CA PRO A 114 7.68 -10.24 13.40
C PRO A 114 7.58 -10.42 11.89
N VAL A 115 8.07 -9.43 11.14
CA VAL A 115 8.03 -9.44 9.68
C VAL A 115 9.30 -10.06 9.12
N LEU A 116 9.16 -11.02 8.20
CA LEU A 116 10.25 -11.53 7.38
C LEU A 116 10.10 -10.94 5.97
N LEU A 117 10.99 -10.01 5.62
CA LEU A 117 11.08 -9.45 4.27
C LEU A 117 12.29 -10.02 3.54
N GLY A 118 12.15 -10.23 2.24
CA GLY A 118 13.21 -10.78 1.40
C GLY A 118 12.90 -10.60 -0.07
N SER A 119 13.89 -10.88 -0.91
CA SER A 119 13.77 -10.86 -2.36
C SER A 119 14.72 -11.88 -2.97
N VAL A 120 14.48 -12.21 -4.25
CA VAL A 120 15.36 -13.04 -5.08
C VAL A 120 15.76 -12.20 -6.30
N PRO A 121 16.73 -11.27 -6.16
CA PRO A 121 16.98 -10.23 -7.17
C PRO A 121 17.33 -10.77 -8.56
N GLU A 122 17.93 -11.95 -8.64
CA GLU A 122 18.29 -12.64 -9.89
C GLU A 122 17.07 -13.04 -10.74
N MET A 123 15.88 -13.13 -10.14
CA MET A 123 14.62 -13.45 -10.83
C MET A 123 13.89 -12.21 -11.39
N GLY A 124 14.56 -11.06 -11.55
CA GLY A 124 13.94 -9.83 -12.07
C GLY A 124 13.33 -9.92 -13.48
N HIS A 125 13.58 -11.01 -14.22
CA HIS A 125 13.00 -11.29 -15.53
C HIS A 125 11.74 -12.18 -15.47
N ALA A 126 11.43 -12.77 -14.31
CA ALA A 126 10.35 -13.74 -14.16
C ALA A 126 8.95 -13.10 -14.29
N VAL A 127 8.78 -11.88 -13.75
CA VAL A 127 7.55 -11.10 -13.84
C VAL A 127 7.92 -9.66 -14.13
N ARG A 128 7.45 -9.11 -15.24
CA ARG A 128 7.73 -7.74 -15.65
C ARG A 128 6.42 -7.04 -15.96
N ILE A 129 6.23 -5.88 -15.34
CA ILE A 129 5.22 -4.92 -15.73
C ILE A 129 5.95 -3.86 -16.55
N GLU A 130 5.73 -3.88 -17.85
CA GLU A 130 6.31 -2.91 -18.78
C GLU A 130 5.25 -1.86 -19.11
N GLY A 131 5.69 -0.61 -19.25
CA GLY A 131 4.88 0.54 -19.65
C GLY A 131 5.65 1.43 -20.60
#